data_AF-A0AAV4GMT0-F1
#
_entry.id   AF-A0AAV4GMT0-F1
#
_cell.length_a   1.000
_cell.length_b   1.000
_cell.length_c   1.000
_cell.angle_alpha   90.00
_cell.angle_beta   90.00
_cell.angle_gamma   90.00
#
_symmetry.space_group_name_H-M   'P 1'
#
loop_
_entity.id
_entity.type
_entity.pdbx_description
1 polymer ?
#
loop_
_entity_poly.entity_id
_entity_poly.type
_entity_poly.pdbx_seq_one_letter_code
_entity_poly.pdbx_strand_id
1 'polypeptide(L)'
;MAHGEKVDCMVRENRRVKQNEIANEVGISKEQGHHIVTTVLGPLKISACWVPRQLTVEMKAQRKSTLALQSRRSISVTHSDWRRILGPPLRCRV
;
A
#
# COMPACT_ATOMS: atom_id res chain seq x y z
N MET A 1 -1.73 -24.97 -15.25
CA MET A 1 -1.44 -23.79 -14.43
C MET A 1 -2.78 -23.15 -14.11
N ALA A 2 -3.22 -23.20 -12.86
CA ALA A 2 -4.52 -22.65 -12.50
C ALA A 2 -4.47 -21.12 -12.69
N HIS A 3 -5.51 -20.53 -13.31
CA HIS A 3 -5.54 -19.08 -13.56
C HIS A 3 -5.31 -18.25 -12.28
N GLY A 4 -5.71 -18.78 -11.11
CA GLY A 4 -5.48 -18.13 -9.81
C GLY A 4 -4.01 -17.97 -9.44
N GLU A 5 -3.13 -18.92 -9.77
CA GLU A 5 -1.69 -18.84 -9.47
C GLU A 5 -1.02 -17.74 -10.31
N LYS A 6 -1.39 -17.65 -11.60
CA LYS A 6 -0.90 -16.58 -12.48
C LYS A 6 -1.35 -15.20 -11.98
N VAL A 7 -2.60 -15.07 -11.54
CA VAL A 7 -3.13 -13.83 -10.97
C VAL A 7 -2.45 -13.45 -9.66
N ASP A 8 -2.19 -14.39 -8.75
CA ASP A 8 -1.46 -14.12 -7.49
C ASP A 8 -0.05 -13.60 -7.77
N CYS A 9 0.69 -14.22 -8.70
CA CYS A 9 2.02 -13.75 -9.11
C CYS A 9 1.98 -12.31 -9.66
N MET A 10 1.07 -12.03 -10.59
CA MET A 10 0.93 -10.69 -11.18
C MET A 10 0.62 -9.60 -10.14
N VAL A 11 -0.27 -9.90 -9.19
CA VAL A 11 -0.65 -8.92 -8.15
C VAL A 11 0.48 -8.73 -7.12
N ARG A 12 1.23 -9.80 -6.79
CA ARG A 12 2.39 -9.71 -5.89
C ARG A 12 3.53 -8.91 -6.49
N GLU A 13 3.78 -9.05 -7.78
CA GLU A 13 4.78 -8.29 -8.52
C GLU A 13 4.40 -6.82 -8.66
N ASN A 14 3.16 -6.53 -9.08
CA ASN A 14 2.65 -5.18 -9.20
C ASN A 14 1.27 -5.03 -8.55
N ARG A 15 1.26 -4.51 -7.32
CA ARG A 15 0.04 -4.28 -6.54
C ARG A 15 -0.89 -3.19 -7.11
N ARG A 16 -0.50 -2.49 -8.18
CA ARG A 16 -1.30 -1.44 -8.85
C ARG A 16 -1.92 -1.90 -10.18
N VAL A 17 -1.79 -3.18 -10.54
CA VAL A 17 -2.35 -3.74 -11.78
C VAL A 17 -3.88 -3.63 -11.80
N LYS A 18 -4.45 -3.25 -12.95
CA LYS A 18 -5.92 -3.15 -13.11
C LYS A 18 -6.53 -4.51 -13.39
N GLN A 19 -7.76 -4.75 -12.92
CA GLN A 19 -8.49 -6.01 -13.19
C GLN A 19 -8.60 -6.31 -14.69
N ASN A 20 -8.79 -5.29 -15.54
CA ASN A 20 -8.83 -5.47 -16.99
C ASN A 20 -7.47 -5.92 -17.58
N GLU A 21 -6.36 -5.41 -17.03
CA GLU A 21 -5.01 -5.80 -17.47
C GLU A 21 -4.74 -7.26 -17.09
N ILE A 22 -5.14 -7.66 -15.87
CA ILE A 22 -5.10 -9.06 -15.44
C ILE A 22 -5.94 -9.95 -16.38
N ALA A 23 -7.17 -9.53 -16.70
CA ALA A 23 -8.06 -10.31 -17.55
C ALA A 23 -7.49 -10.50 -18.96
N ASN A 24 -6.93 -9.44 -19.53
CA ASN A 24 -6.29 -9.48 -20.85
C ASN A 24 -5.05 -10.40 -20.86
N GLU A 25 -4.20 -10.30 -19.84
CA GLU A 25 -2.95 -11.08 -19.73
C GLU A 25 -3.19 -12.58 -19.48
N VAL A 26 -4.28 -12.89 -18.79
CA VAL A 26 -4.69 -14.28 -18.49
C VAL A 26 -5.60 -14.84 -19.59
N GLY A 27 -6.13 -14.00 -20.47
CA GLY A 27 -7.02 -14.40 -21.57
C GLY A 27 -8.43 -14.79 -21.10
N ILE A 28 -8.91 -14.18 -20.02
CA ILE A 28 -10.20 -14.49 -19.38
C ILE A 28 -11.19 -13.35 -19.54
N SER A 29 -12.47 -13.66 -19.41
CA SER A 29 -13.49 -12.61 -19.36
C SER A 29 -13.26 -11.70 -18.17
N LYS A 30 -13.68 -10.43 -18.30
CA LYS A 30 -13.60 -9.44 -17.20
C LYS A 30 -14.30 -9.94 -15.93
N GLU A 31 -15.39 -10.67 -16.09
CA GLU A 31 -16.22 -11.20 -15.01
C GLU A 31 -15.52 -12.34 -14.27
N GLN A 32 -14.88 -13.26 -15.00
CA GLN A 32 -13.98 -14.25 -14.41
C GLN A 32 -12.78 -13.59 -13.73
N GLY A 33 -12.18 -12.57 -14.36
CA GLY A 33 -11.08 -11.82 -13.77
C GLY A 33 -11.46 -11.19 -12.44
N HIS A 34 -12.66 -10.59 -12.36
CA HIS A 34 -13.20 -10.05 -11.12
C HIS A 34 -13.39 -11.14 -10.06
N HIS A 35 -13.98 -12.28 -10.43
CA HIS A 35 -14.18 -13.40 -9.52
C HIS A 35 -12.84 -13.95 -8.99
N ILE A 36 -11.86 -14.18 -9.87
CA ILE A 36 -10.54 -14.68 -9.48
C ILE A 36 -9.83 -13.68 -8.58
N VAL A 37 -9.81 -12.40 -8.91
CA VAL A 37 -9.19 -11.37 -8.07
C VAL A 37 -9.83 -11.33 -6.68
N THR A 38 -11.16 -11.44 -6.61
CA THR A 38 -11.90 -11.43 -5.34
C THR A 38 -11.65 -12.71 -4.52
N THR A 39 -11.60 -13.87 -5.18
CA THR A 39 -11.40 -15.17 -4.52
C THR A 39 -9.94 -15.42 -4.14
N VAL A 40 -8.98 -15.03 -4.98
CA VAL A 40 -7.53 -15.22 -4.77
C VAL A 40 -6.96 -14.20 -3.79
N LEU A 41 -7.32 -12.92 -3.92
CA LEU A 41 -6.85 -11.89 -2.99
C LEU A 41 -7.68 -11.84 -1.70
N GLY A 42 -8.92 -12.34 -1.73
CA GLY A 42 -9.81 -12.31 -0.56
C GLY A 42 -9.97 -10.89 0.02
N PRO A 43 -10.20 -10.75 1.34
CA PRO A 43 -10.37 -9.44 1.99
C PRO A 43 -9.06 -8.68 2.22
N LEU A 44 -7.93 -9.07 1.61
CA LEU A 44 -6.71 -8.25 1.58
C LEU A 44 -6.95 -7.05 0.66
N LYS A 45 -7.77 -6.11 1.15
CA LYS A 45 -8.02 -4.83 0.52
C LYS A 45 -6.76 -4.00 0.67
N ILE A 46 -5.89 -4.08 -0.33
CA ILE A 46 -4.66 -3.27 -0.37
C ILE A 46 -5.09 -1.84 -0.70
N SER A 47 -5.30 -1.03 0.33
CA SER A 47 -5.48 0.40 0.18
C SER A 47 -4.12 1.07 -0.03
N ALA A 48 -4.07 2.06 -0.92
CA ALA A 48 -2.95 2.96 -0.97
C ALA A 48 -3.08 3.96 0.20
N CYS A 49 -2.12 3.96 1.13
CA CYS A 49 -2.02 5.04 2.11
C CYS A 49 -1.43 6.29 1.43
N TRP A 50 -2.02 7.46 1.72
CA TRP A 50 -1.48 8.72 1.25
C TRP A 50 -0.11 9.00 1.88
N VAL A 51 0.84 9.48 1.08
CA VAL A 51 2.20 9.85 1.53
C VAL A 51 2.47 11.29 1.11
N PRO A 52 2.93 12.18 2.02
CA PRO A 52 3.08 13.61 1.74
C PRO A 52 4.03 13.97 0.59
N ARG A 53 5.09 13.19 0.40
CA ARG A 53 6.06 13.37 -0.69
C ARG A 53 6.86 12.11 -0.94
N GLN A 54 7.37 11.97 -2.16
CA GLN A 54 8.38 10.96 -2.45
C GLN A 54 9.72 11.39 -1.86
N LEU A 55 10.39 10.48 -1.16
CA LEU A 55 11.69 10.72 -0.55
C LEU A 55 12.81 10.28 -1.50
N THR A 56 13.85 11.11 -1.65
CA THR A 56 15.09 10.71 -2.32
C THR A 56 15.86 9.68 -1.49
N VAL A 57 16.88 9.07 -2.09
CA VAL A 57 17.71 8.06 -1.41
C VAL A 57 18.41 8.68 -0.20
N GLU A 58 18.93 9.91 -0.32
CA GLU A 58 19.59 10.64 0.76
C GLU A 58 18.61 10.94 1.90
N MET A 59 17.38 11.38 1.59
CA MET A 59 16.35 11.63 2.59
C MET A 59 15.94 10.36 3.35
N LYS A 60 15.92 9.21 2.67
CA LYS A 60 15.66 7.90 3.31
C LYS A 60 16.81 7.51 4.23
N ALA A 61 18.06 7.70 3.80
CA ALA A 61 19.24 7.43 4.61
C ALA A 61 19.26 8.32 5.87
N GLN A 62 18.99 9.61 5.71
CA GLN A 62 18.87 10.55 6.82
C GLN A 62 17.73 10.18 7.77
N ARG A 63 16.56 9.78 7.25
CA ARG A 63 15.46 9.33 8.12
C ARG A 63 15.84 8.09 8.94
N LYS A 64 16.55 7.13 8.34
CA LYS A 64 17.05 5.94 9.06
C LYS A 64 18.07 6.33 10.14
N SER A 65 18.99 7.27 9.85
CA SER A 65 19.99 7.71 10.82
C SER A 65 19.40 8.54 11.96
N THR A 66 18.45 9.45 11.68
CA THR A 66 17.75 10.21 12.73
C THR A 66 16.95 9.28 13.66
N LEU A 67 16.26 8.26 13.11
CA LEU A 67 15.54 7.27 13.92
C LEU A 67 16.48 6.39 14.76
N ALA A 68 17.64 5.99 14.22
CA ALA A 68 18.64 5.24 14.97
C ALA A 68 19.30 6.05 16.10
N LEU A 69 19.40 7.38 15.95
CA LEU A 69 19.84 8.29 17.01
C LEU A 69 18.75 8.53 18.07
N GLN A 70 17.49 8.56 17.65
CA GLN A 70 16.34 8.72 18.55
C GLN A 70 16.02 7.43 19.33
N SER A 71 16.32 6.23 18.83
CA SER A 71 16.15 5.00 19.61
C SER A 71 17.07 4.90 20.84
N ARG A 72 18.13 5.72 20.90
CA ARG A 72 18.97 5.92 22.11
C ARG A 72 18.38 6.91 23.13
N ARG A 73 17.36 7.67 22.77
CA ARG A 73 16.58 8.52 23.69
C ARG A 73 15.12 8.12 23.58
N SER A 74 14.73 7.13 24.37
CA SER A 74 13.35 6.64 24.54
C SER A 74 12.29 7.71 24.23
N ILE A 75 11.73 7.69 23.02
CA ILE A 75 10.54 8.47 22.70
C ILE A 75 9.36 7.55 23.00
N SER A 76 8.76 7.71 24.17
CA SER A 76 7.44 7.15 24.47
C SER A 76 6.41 7.94 23.65
N VAL A 77 6.13 7.50 22.43
CA VAL A 77 5.05 8.05 21.61
C VAL A 77 3.74 7.52 22.19
N THR A 78 2.96 8.39 22.82
CA THR A 78 1.63 8.04 23.33
C THR A 78 0.57 8.29 22.26
N HIS A 79 -0.63 7.70 22.41
CA HIS A 79 -1.76 7.86 21.47
C HIS A 79 -2.17 9.34 21.21
N SER A 80 -1.67 10.27 22.02
CA SER A 80 -1.90 11.71 21.89
C SER A 80 -1.03 12.39 20.82
N ASP A 81 0.10 11.77 20.43
CA ASP A 81 1.10 12.40 19.55
C ASP A 81 0.70 12.41 18.07
N TRP A 82 -0.22 11.53 17.66
CA TRP A 82 -0.68 11.43 16.27
C TRP A 82 -1.31 12.72 15.74
N ARG A 83 -1.93 13.53 16.61
CA ARG A 83 -2.53 14.83 16.25
C ARG A 83 -1.51 15.91 15.88
N ARG A 84 -0.27 15.82 16.38
CA ARG A 84 0.80 16.79 16.09
C ARG A 84 1.49 16.53 14.75
N ILE A 85 1.56 15.27 14.32
CA ILE A 85 2.37 14.86 13.15
C ILE A 85 1.63 15.08 11.83
N LEU A 86 0.32 14.86 11.80
CA LEU A 86 -0.49 14.89 10.57
C LEU A 86 -1.34 16.16 10.42
N GLY A 87 -1.32 17.05 11.41
CA GLY A 87 -2.24 18.19 11.50
C GLY A 87 -3.69 17.75 11.70
N PRO A 88 -4.62 18.67 12.01
CA PRO A 88 -6.04 18.33 12.02
C PRO A 88 -6.47 17.90 10.62
N PRO A 89 -7.30 16.84 10.47
CA PRO A 89 -7.83 16.47 9.16
C PRO A 89 -8.50 17.69 8.56
N LEU A 90 -8.13 18.04 7.32
CA LEU A 90 -8.84 19.06 6.56
C LEU A 90 -10.31 18.64 6.55
N ARG A 91 -11.14 19.39 7.27
CA ARG A 91 -12.58 19.17 7.32
C ARG A 91 -13.07 19.30 5.88
N CYS A 92 -13.43 18.17 5.27
CA CYS A 92 -14.20 18.18 4.04
C CYS A 92 -15.45 18.99 4.35
N ARG A 93 -15.54 20.20 3.81
CA ARG A 93 -16.77 20.97 3.81
C ARG A 93 -17.69 20.24 2.84
N VAL A 94 -18.64 19.50 3.41
CA VAL A 94 -19.78 18.93 2.68
C VAL A 94 -20.62 20.07 2.12
#